data_AF-A0A1V6J8R0-F1
#
_entry.id   AF-A0A1V6J8R0-F1
#
_cell.length_a   1.000
_cell.length_b   1.000
_cell.length_c   1.000
_cell.angle_alpha   90.00
_cell.angle_beta   90.00
_cell.angle_gamma   90.00
#
_symmetry.space_group_name_H-M   'P 1'
#
loop_
_entity.id
_entity.type
_entity.pdbx_description
1 polymer ?
#
loop_
_entity_poly.entity_id
_entity_poly.type
_entity_poly.pdbx_seq_one_letter_code
_entity_poly.pdbx_strand_id
1 'polypeptide(L)'
;MKKSMFTLFALCIVLNGNLLKAQDSLLAFIHNEALSPDEYIIEKFHTNDVVLLGEHHLIKQNLLFVQDLIPKLYKHGIRNLGMEFGAQEVQDKLDSLVNAPEYDQDLAQEIMFTYNCTWGYQEYVDIYKAAWRLNRSLPQDAPKFRILNLSYIFRWDKFTPGPRNPENVAAVFTRGTVDKFRAEIIEQEVLQKGEKVLALVGTTHAFTKYGSPYFKYNGDNFCDYDHDWLGGRLFRKYPGRVFNIMLHQAFNKREGDSYIQISPLEGLLEKIMALNGNKPVGFDLLDSPMGRQPDPSIYSMCYKDFTLGQLFDGYIFLKPLSQLEGCTPIKGFVNEQNIEEALRQFPDPDWHAPVKNLEDMVRFIDENPRSMIRGYNSL
;
A
#
# COMPACT_ATOMS: atom_id res chain seq x y z
N MET A 1 -32.85 -17.58 -42.12
CA MET A 1 -33.07 -17.00 -40.78
C MET A 1 -33.08 -18.02 -39.64
N LYS A 2 -33.73 -19.20 -39.73
CA LYS A 2 -33.77 -20.19 -38.61
C LYS A 2 -32.42 -20.86 -38.25
N LYS A 3 -31.51 -21.10 -39.20
CA LYS A 3 -30.18 -21.71 -38.92
C LYS A 3 -29.23 -20.78 -38.15
N SER A 4 -29.26 -19.48 -38.43
CA SER A 4 -28.41 -18.47 -37.75
C SER A 4 -28.81 -18.23 -36.29
N MET A 5 -30.11 -18.36 -35.96
CA MET A 5 -30.60 -18.19 -34.59
C MET A 5 -30.25 -19.37 -33.67
N PHE A 6 -30.20 -20.60 -34.19
CA PHE A 6 -29.78 -21.79 -33.44
C PHE A 6 -28.27 -21.80 -33.15
N THR A 7 -27.44 -21.33 -34.09
CA THR A 7 -26.00 -21.21 -33.88
C THR A 7 -25.66 -20.14 -32.84
N LEU A 8 -26.40 -19.02 -32.84
CA LEU A 8 -26.22 -17.97 -31.84
C LEU A 8 -26.63 -18.43 -30.43
N PHE A 9 -27.73 -19.19 -30.31
CA PHE A 9 -28.22 -19.72 -29.03
C PHE A 9 -27.29 -20.80 -28.45
N ALA A 10 -26.78 -21.71 -29.29
CA ALA A 10 -25.81 -22.73 -28.86
C ALA A 10 -24.47 -22.12 -28.44
N LEU A 11 -24.00 -21.07 -29.14
CA LEU A 11 -22.79 -20.33 -28.78
C LEU A 11 -22.95 -19.60 -27.43
N CYS A 12 -24.11 -18.98 -27.16
CA CYS A 12 -24.41 -18.37 -25.88
C CYS A 12 -24.44 -19.39 -24.72
N ILE A 13 -24.99 -20.59 -24.92
CA ILE A 13 -25.02 -21.64 -23.88
C ILE A 13 -23.61 -22.15 -23.55
N VAL A 14 -22.77 -22.38 -24.57
CA VAL A 14 -21.39 -22.87 -24.38
C VAL A 14 -20.51 -21.81 -23.72
N LEU A 15 -20.65 -20.54 -24.11
CA LEU A 15 -19.91 -19.43 -23.50
C LEU A 15 -20.31 -19.24 -22.02
N ASN A 16 -21.61 -19.31 -21.70
CA ASN A 16 -22.07 -19.23 -20.31
C ASN A 16 -21.56 -20.42 -19.47
N GLY A 17 -21.59 -21.64 -20.01
CA GLY A 17 -21.10 -22.83 -19.32
C GLY A 17 -19.60 -22.79 -19.00
N ASN A 18 -18.78 -22.21 -19.89
CA ASN A 18 -17.34 -22.05 -19.65
C ASN A 18 -17.04 -20.96 -18.62
N LEU A 19 -17.80 -19.85 -18.61
CA LEU A 19 -17.64 -18.79 -17.63
C LEU A 19 -17.99 -19.27 -16.21
N LEU A 20 -19.08 -20.02 -16.06
CA LEU A 20 -19.47 -20.65 -14.78
C LEU A 20 -18.38 -21.59 -14.27
N LYS A 21 -17.85 -22.48 -15.13
CA LYS A 21 -16.75 -23.38 -14.75
C LYS A 21 -15.47 -22.63 -14.34
N ALA A 22 -15.14 -21.53 -15.01
CA ALA A 22 -14.00 -20.70 -14.63
C ALA A 22 -14.19 -20.09 -13.24
N GLN A 23 -15.38 -19.54 -12.95
CA GLN A 23 -15.70 -19.01 -11.62
C GLN A 23 -15.67 -20.10 -10.54
N ASP A 24 -16.22 -21.29 -10.81
CA ASP A 24 -16.17 -22.42 -9.89
C ASP A 24 -14.73 -22.82 -9.55
N SER A 25 -13.83 -22.80 -10.55
CA SER A 25 -12.40 -23.12 -10.32
C SER A 25 -11.68 -22.08 -9.47
N LEU A 26 -12.00 -20.80 -9.64
CA LEU A 26 -11.45 -19.71 -8.83
C LEU A 26 -11.97 -19.75 -7.40
N LEU A 27 -13.27 -20.01 -7.22
CA LEU A 27 -13.85 -20.16 -5.89
C LEU A 27 -13.29 -21.40 -5.17
N ALA A 28 -13.14 -22.53 -5.88
CA ALA A 28 -12.50 -23.73 -5.32
C ALA A 28 -11.06 -23.45 -4.89
N PHE A 29 -10.29 -22.69 -5.68
CA PHE A 29 -8.95 -22.24 -5.29
C PHE A 29 -8.99 -21.44 -3.98
N ILE A 30 -9.89 -20.46 -3.84
CA ILE A 30 -10.03 -19.67 -2.61
C ILE A 30 -10.39 -20.56 -1.41
N HIS A 31 -11.32 -21.51 -1.57
CA HIS A 31 -11.70 -22.40 -0.48
C HIS A 31 -10.59 -23.37 -0.04
N ASN A 32 -9.71 -23.78 -0.97
CA ASN A 32 -8.70 -24.81 -0.71
C ASN A 32 -7.36 -24.23 -0.28
N GLU A 33 -6.96 -23.08 -0.82
CA GLU A 33 -5.59 -22.56 -0.70
C GLU A 33 -5.50 -21.24 0.07
N ALA A 34 -6.60 -20.51 0.25
CA ALA A 34 -6.54 -19.23 0.96
C ALA A 34 -6.50 -19.42 2.48
N LEU A 35 -5.76 -18.54 3.15
CA LEU A 35 -5.66 -18.48 4.61
C LEU A 35 -6.39 -17.24 5.14
N SER A 36 -6.56 -17.15 6.46
CA SER A 36 -6.92 -15.84 7.04
C SER A 36 -5.80 -14.83 6.77
N PRO A 37 -6.10 -13.52 6.62
CA PRO A 37 -5.09 -12.52 6.25
C PRO A 37 -3.86 -12.48 7.16
N ASP A 38 -4.04 -12.66 8.48
CA ASP A 38 -2.93 -12.68 9.42
C ASP A 38 -2.10 -13.96 9.34
N GLU A 39 -2.74 -15.13 9.23
CA GLU A 39 -2.04 -16.39 9.02
C GLU A 39 -1.26 -16.38 7.70
N TYR A 40 -1.83 -15.80 6.65
CA TYR A 40 -1.16 -15.64 5.36
C TYR A 40 0.13 -14.82 5.47
N ILE A 41 0.09 -13.65 6.10
CA ILE A 41 1.31 -12.84 6.29
C ILE A 41 2.37 -13.59 7.11
N ILE A 42 1.95 -14.24 8.21
CA ILE A 42 2.85 -15.00 9.08
C ILE A 42 3.50 -16.15 8.31
N GLU A 43 2.73 -16.85 7.47
CA GLU A 43 3.21 -17.96 6.65
C GLU A 43 4.31 -17.48 5.69
N LYS A 44 4.17 -16.31 5.07
CA LYS A 44 5.21 -15.76 4.17
C LYS A 44 6.54 -15.44 4.85
N PHE A 45 6.53 -15.22 6.15
CA PHE A 45 7.78 -15.08 6.91
C PHE A 45 8.53 -16.41 7.13
N HIS A 46 7.99 -17.58 6.75
CA HIS A 46 8.76 -18.83 6.83
C HIS A 46 9.92 -18.88 5.83
N THR A 47 9.74 -18.27 4.66
CA THR A 47 10.73 -18.26 3.58
C THR A 47 11.30 -16.88 3.28
N ASN A 48 10.66 -15.82 3.78
CA ASN A 48 11.07 -14.43 3.53
C ASN A 48 11.44 -13.70 4.83
N ASP A 49 12.32 -12.72 4.68
CA ASP A 49 12.71 -11.82 5.77
C ASP A 49 12.05 -10.44 5.65
N VAL A 50 11.71 -10.04 4.42
CA VAL A 50 10.94 -8.82 4.13
C VAL A 50 9.62 -9.22 3.49
N VAL A 51 8.52 -8.83 4.13
CA VAL A 51 7.19 -8.86 3.50
C VAL A 51 6.75 -7.41 3.31
N LEU A 52 6.55 -7.00 2.06
CA LEU A 52 6.07 -5.67 1.68
C LEU A 52 4.55 -5.72 1.57
N LEU A 53 3.84 -4.94 2.37
CA LEU A 53 2.40 -4.82 2.33
C LEU A 53 2.05 -3.52 1.61
N GLY A 54 1.66 -3.65 0.34
CA GLY A 54 1.25 -2.55 -0.52
C GLY A 54 -0.17 -2.11 -0.20
N GLU A 55 -0.32 -0.90 0.33
CA GLU A 55 -1.62 -0.31 0.62
C GLU A 55 -2.02 0.77 -0.39
N HIS A 56 -3.33 0.94 -0.56
CA HIS A 56 -3.89 2.21 -1.01
C HIS A 56 -3.94 3.13 0.20
N HIS A 57 -3.35 4.32 0.09
CA HIS A 57 -3.28 5.23 1.23
C HIS A 57 -4.67 5.62 1.72
N LEU A 58 -4.74 5.84 3.04
CA LEU A 58 -5.88 6.38 3.77
C LEU A 58 -7.08 5.42 3.84
N ILE A 59 -6.87 4.11 3.66
CA ILE A 59 -7.91 3.10 3.87
C ILE A 59 -7.88 2.62 5.32
N LYS A 60 -8.93 2.95 6.07
CA LYS A 60 -9.05 2.68 7.50
C LYS A 60 -8.84 1.20 7.85
N GLN A 61 -9.48 0.30 7.09
CA GLN A 61 -9.46 -1.14 7.38
C GLN A 61 -8.06 -1.74 7.22
N ASN A 62 -7.22 -1.21 6.32
CA ASN A 62 -5.84 -1.66 6.14
C ASN A 62 -5.03 -1.41 7.41
N LEU A 63 -5.19 -0.22 8.00
CA LEU A 63 -4.44 0.19 9.19
C LEU A 63 -4.93 -0.51 10.45
N LEU A 64 -6.26 -0.68 10.60
CA LEU A 64 -6.82 -1.47 11.70
C LEU A 64 -6.33 -2.92 11.66
N PHE A 65 -6.27 -3.51 10.46
CA PHE A 65 -5.71 -4.85 10.28
C PHE A 65 -4.23 -4.92 10.71
N VAL A 66 -3.41 -3.94 10.32
CA VAL A 66 -1.99 -3.88 10.72
C VAL A 66 -1.84 -3.70 12.24
N GLN A 67 -2.67 -2.86 12.88
CA GLN A 67 -2.68 -2.71 14.34
C GLN A 67 -2.94 -4.04 15.05
N ASP A 68 -3.96 -4.78 14.61
CA ASP A 68 -4.33 -6.09 15.17
C ASP A 68 -3.29 -7.19 14.88
N LEU A 69 -2.49 -7.01 13.82
CA LEU A 69 -1.46 -7.94 13.40
C LEU A 69 -0.18 -7.84 14.24
N ILE A 70 0.12 -6.69 14.85
CA ILE A 70 1.36 -6.46 15.62
C ILE A 70 1.62 -7.52 16.70
N PRO A 71 0.67 -7.87 17.60
CA PRO A 71 0.91 -8.93 18.59
C PRO A 71 1.14 -10.32 17.97
N LYS A 72 0.52 -10.59 16.81
CA LYS A 72 0.68 -11.87 16.10
C LYS A 72 2.07 -11.97 15.45
N LEU A 73 2.53 -10.90 14.80
CA LEU A 73 3.92 -10.79 14.31
C LEU A 73 4.92 -11.06 15.43
N TYR A 74 4.70 -10.43 16.59
CA TYR A 74 5.57 -10.61 17.74
C TYR A 74 5.59 -12.06 18.23
N LYS A 75 4.44 -12.72 18.33
CA LYS A 75 4.36 -14.14 18.71
C LYS A 75 5.18 -15.05 17.79
N HIS A 76 5.33 -14.67 16.51
CA HIS A 76 6.03 -15.44 15.48
C HIS A 76 7.49 -14.98 15.24
N GLY A 77 8.07 -14.19 16.15
CA GLY A 77 9.48 -13.78 16.05
C GLY A 77 9.75 -12.59 15.13
N ILE A 78 8.73 -12.02 14.49
CA ILE A 78 8.85 -10.78 13.71
C ILE A 78 8.81 -9.61 14.69
N ARG A 79 9.85 -8.77 14.68
CA ARG A 79 10.05 -7.70 15.68
C ARG A 79 9.96 -6.29 15.10
N ASN A 80 9.90 -6.16 13.78
CA ASN A 80 9.93 -4.88 13.11
C ASN A 80 8.70 -4.69 12.22
N LEU A 81 8.08 -3.52 12.34
CA LEU A 81 7.17 -2.96 11.35
C LEU A 81 7.86 -1.77 10.69
N GLY A 82 8.19 -1.85 9.41
CA GLY A 82 8.62 -0.70 8.63
C GLY A 82 7.41 0.12 8.22
N MET A 83 7.44 1.43 8.49
CA MET A 83 6.36 2.32 8.10
C MET A 83 6.88 3.40 7.16
N GLU A 84 6.21 3.52 6.01
CA GLU A 84 6.47 4.60 5.06
C GLU A 84 6.34 5.99 5.71
N PHE A 85 5.31 6.15 6.54
CA PHE A 85 4.82 7.45 7.05
C PHE A 85 5.55 7.93 8.29
N GLY A 86 6.86 8.09 8.19
CA GLY A 86 7.68 8.57 9.28
C GLY A 86 9.11 8.88 8.83
N ALA A 87 9.78 9.76 9.56
CA ALA A 87 11.11 10.24 9.23
C ALA A 87 12.20 9.64 10.16
N GLN A 88 13.29 9.17 9.58
CA GLN A 88 14.40 8.57 10.31
C GLN A 88 15.04 9.57 11.30
N GLU A 89 15.02 10.88 10.99
CA GLU A 89 15.51 11.94 11.88
C GLU A 89 14.83 11.96 13.26
N VAL A 90 13.63 11.38 13.38
CA VAL A 90 12.88 11.29 14.64
C VAL A 90 12.68 9.85 15.11
N GLN A 91 13.49 8.89 14.63
CA GLN A 91 13.40 7.48 15.03
C GLN A 91 13.55 7.33 16.56
N ASP A 92 14.49 8.04 17.19
CA ASP A 92 14.71 7.94 18.63
C ASP A 92 13.49 8.41 19.45
N LYS A 93 12.75 9.41 18.94
CA LYS A 93 11.49 9.86 19.56
C LYS A 93 10.43 8.77 19.46
N LEU A 94 10.31 8.12 18.31
CA LEU A 94 9.37 7.02 18.12
C LEU A 94 9.72 5.81 18.99
N ASP A 95 11.00 5.42 19.03
CA ASP A 95 11.48 4.33 19.88
C ASP A 95 11.24 4.64 21.37
N SER A 96 11.39 5.90 21.78
CA SER A 96 11.05 6.36 23.13
C SER A 96 9.55 6.28 23.40
N LEU A 97 8.71 6.77 22.48
CA LEU A 97 7.25 6.75 22.59
C LEU A 97 6.71 5.33 22.79
N VAL A 98 7.13 4.37 21.96
CA VAL A 98 6.60 3.00 22.00
C VAL A 98 7.09 2.18 23.20
N ASN A 99 8.06 2.69 23.96
CA ASN A 99 8.59 2.06 25.17
C ASN A 99 8.30 2.86 26.45
N ALA A 100 7.67 4.03 26.34
CA ALA A 100 7.38 4.91 27.46
C ALA A 100 6.43 4.24 28.47
N PRO A 101 6.54 4.54 29.79
CA PRO A 101 5.63 4.01 30.80
C PRO A 101 4.15 4.33 30.53
N GLU A 102 3.90 5.53 29.99
CA GLU A 102 2.60 6.06 29.59
C GLU A 102 2.67 6.49 28.11
N TYR A 103 1.56 6.36 27.39
CA TYR A 103 1.51 6.72 25.97
C TYR A 103 1.28 8.22 25.79
N ASP A 104 2.21 8.89 25.11
CA ASP A 104 2.08 10.31 24.77
C ASP A 104 1.44 10.48 23.39
N GLN A 105 0.16 10.82 23.38
CA GLN A 105 -0.62 11.00 22.16
C GLN A 105 -0.20 12.25 21.36
N ASP A 106 0.34 13.27 22.03
CA ASP A 106 0.74 14.52 21.38
C ASP A 106 2.10 14.34 20.70
N LEU A 107 3.04 13.65 21.36
CA LEU A 107 4.30 13.26 20.75
C LEU A 107 4.08 12.37 19.51
N ALA A 108 3.12 11.45 19.56
CA ALA A 108 2.78 10.59 18.42
C ALA A 108 2.31 11.39 17.20
N GLN A 109 1.52 12.45 17.43
CA GLN A 109 1.09 13.38 16.39
C GLN A 109 2.23 14.27 15.91
N GLU A 110 3.10 14.76 16.81
CA GLU A 110 4.29 15.55 16.47
C GLU A 110 5.22 14.77 15.54
N ILE A 111 5.47 13.49 15.82
CA ILE A 111 6.30 12.61 14.96
C ILE A 111 5.69 12.52 13.56
N MET A 112 4.37 12.33 13.46
CA MET A 112 3.68 12.25 12.17
C MET A 112 3.71 13.59 11.41
N PHE A 113 3.43 14.69 12.10
CA PHE A 113 3.48 16.05 11.55
C PHE A 113 4.87 16.39 11.02
N THR A 114 5.92 15.98 11.74
CA THR A 114 7.32 16.20 11.35
C THR A 114 7.66 15.53 10.02
N TYR A 115 7.07 14.36 9.74
CA TYR A 115 7.23 13.70 8.44
C TYR A 115 6.39 14.38 7.36
N ASN A 116 5.10 14.57 7.61
CA ASN A 116 4.16 15.18 6.67
C ASN A 116 3.05 15.93 7.42
N CYS A 117 3.04 17.25 7.28
CA CYS A 117 2.10 18.16 7.97
C CYS A 117 0.63 17.96 7.59
N THR A 118 0.34 17.18 6.55
CA THR A 118 -1.03 16.84 6.12
C THR A 118 -1.45 15.41 6.49
N TRP A 119 -0.56 14.61 7.08
CA TRP A 119 -0.80 13.20 7.40
C TRP A 119 -1.44 12.98 8.78
N GLY A 120 -2.39 13.85 9.13
CA GLY A 120 -3.06 13.86 10.43
C GLY A 120 -4.22 12.87 10.53
N TYR A 121 -3.94 11.57 10.46
CA TYR A 121 -4.99 10.54 10.51
C TYR A 121 -4.79 9.56 11.67
N GLN A 122 -5.89 9.31 12.39
CA GLN A 122 -5.87 8.60 13.68
C GLN A 122 -5.32 7.19 13.54
N GLU A 123 -5.71 6.47 12.49
CA GLU A 123 -5.36 5.07 12.34
C GLU A 123 -3.87 4.81 12.06
N TYR A 124 -3.13 5.76 11.47
CA TYR A 124 -1.67 5.64 11.38
C TYR A 124 -1.01 5.92 12.73
N VAL A 125 -1.45 6.94 13.45
CA VAL A 125 -0.93 7.24 14.80
C VAL A 125 -1.22 6.09 15.77
N ASP A 126 -2.35 5.41 15.62
CA ASP A 126 -2.73 4.26 16.44
C ASP A 126 -1.88 3.00 16.16
N ILE A 127 -1.14 2.93 15.05
CA ILE A 127 -0.12 1.89 14.86
C ILE A 127 0.99 2.03 15.90
N TYR A 128 1.44 3.26 16.18
CA TYR A 128 2.39 3.51 17.28
C TYR A 128 1.83 3.06 18.63
N LYS A 129 0.54 3.36 18.87
CA LYS A 129 -0.15 2.96 20.09
C LYS A 129 -0.31 1.45 20.23
N ALA A 130 -0.54 0.73 19.13
CA ALA A 130 -0.63 -0.72 19.11
C ALA A 130 0.72 -1.36 19.48
N ALA A 131 1.84 -0.86 18.93
CA ALA A 131 3.18 -1.29 19.34
C ALA A 131 3.48 -0.96 20.81
N TRP A 132 3.11 0.24 21.28
CA TRP A 132 3.24 0.61 22.70
C TRP A 132 2.47 -0.34 23.61
N ARG A 133 1.19 -0.63 23.29
CA ARG A 133 0.34 -1.56 24.06
C ARG A 133 0.99 -2.95 24.15
N LEU A 134 1.50 -3.46 23.03
CA LEU A 134 2.26 -4.71 23.01
C LEU A 134 3.47 -4.59 23.93
N ASN A 135 4.35 -3.60 23.73
CA ASN A 135 5.59 -3.44 24.49
C ASN A 135 5.38 -3.30 26.00
N ARG A 136 4.29 -2.66 26.44
CA ARG A 136 3.88 -2.55 27.85
C ARG A 136 3.40 -3.87 28.45
N SER A 137 2.83 -4.76 27.64
CA SER A 137 2.39 -6.09 28.08
C SER A 137 3.54 -7.10 28.21
N LEU A 138 4.68 -6.82 27.58
CA LEU A 138 5.84 -7.72 27.58
C LEU A 138 6.63 -7.63 28.90
N PRO A 139 7.30 -8.73 29.32
CA PRO A 139 8.31 -8.68 30.37
C PRO A 139 9.36 -7.59 30.11
N GLN A 140 9.98 -7.10 31.19
CA GLN A 140 10.97 -6.02 31.13
C GLN A 140 12.12 -6.35 30.17
N ASP A 141 12.66 -7.57 30.26
CA ASP A 141 13.83 -8.01 29.48
C ASP A 141 13.46 -8.66 28.14
N ALA A 142 12.17 -8.72 27.80
CA ALA A 142 11.75 -9.26 26.52
C ALA A 142 12.14 -8.30 25.38
N PRO A 143 12.65 -8.79 24.24
CA PRO A 143 12.92 -7.96 23.07
C PRO A 143 11.67 -7.17 22.70
N LYS A 144 11.80 -5.86 22.47
CA LYS A 144 10.65 -5.01 22.16
C LYS A 144 10.29 -5.05 20.67
N PHE A 145 9.03 -4.79 20.36
CA PHE A 145 8.58 -4.56 18.99
C PHE A 145 8.95 -3.13 18.58
N ARG A 146 9.53 -2.97 17.40
CA ARG A 146 9.99 -1.69 16.85
C ARG A 146 9.14 -1.29 15.67
N ILE A 147 8.89 0.01 15.55
CA ILE A 147 8.38 0.62 14.33
C ILE A 147 9.51 1.43 13.72
N LEU A 148 9.89 1.11 12.50
CA LEU A 148 10.98 1.77 11.78
C LEU A 148 10.40 2.82 10.83
N ASN A 149 10.80 4.06 11.00
CA ASN A 149 10.55 5.14 10.05
C ASN A 149 11.42 4.90 8.81
N LEU A 150 10.78 4.56 7.69
CA LEU A 150 11.51 4.21 6.47
C LEU A 150 11.91 5.44 5.66
N SER A 151 11.23 6.58 5.82
CA SER A 151 11.47 7.79 5.05
C SER A 151 12.35 8.78 5.83
N TYR A 152 12.50 9.99 5.30
CA TYR A 152 13.19 11.12 5.94
C TYR A 152 12.37 12.39 5.76
N ILE A 153 12.74 13.47 6.45
CA ILE A 153 12.05 14.76 6.32
C ILE A 153 12.24 15.32 4.91
N PHE A 154 11.15 15.46 4.16
CA PHE A 154 11.15 16.11 2.85
C PHE A 154 11.15 17.63 2.98
N ARG A 155 11.83 18.31 2.06
CA ARG A 155 12.01 19.77 2.08
C ARG A 155 11.09 20.44 1.06
N TRP A 156 9.78 20.35 1.27
CA TRP A 156 8.78 20.95 0.38
C TRP A 156 8.91 22.47 0.30
N ASP A 157 9.46 23.11 1.33
CA ASP A 157 9.86 24.53 1.31
C ASP A 157 10.90 24.89 0.24
N LYS A 158 11.55 23.88 -0.37
CA LYS A 158 12.53 24.05 -1.45
C LYS A 158 11.93 23.79 -2.83
N PHE A 159 10.68 23.34 -2.91
CA PHE A 159 10.03 23.09 -4.17
C PHE A 159 9.78 24.41 -4.91
N THR A 160 10.22 24.48 -6.17
CA THR A 160 9.92 25.61 -7.06
C THR A 160 8.65 25.29 -7.86
N PRO A 161 7.61 26.14 -7.84
CA PRO A 161 6.37 25.88 -8.58
C PRO A 161 6.60 25.65 -10.08
N GLY A 162 6.04 24.57 -10.60
CA GLY A 162 6.17 24.17 -12.00
C GLY A 162 6.30 22.65 -12.15
N PRO A 163 6.54 22.15 -13.38
CA PRO A 163 6.76 20.73 -13.62
C PRO A 163 7.96 20.21 -12.84
N ARG A 164 7.86 18.99 -12.33
CA ARG A 164 8.99 18.30 -11.68
C ARG A 164 10.14 18.12 -12.68
N ASN A 165 11.35 18.47 -12.26
CA ASN A 165 12.61 18.26 -12.97
C ASN A 165 13.68 17.80 -11.96
N PRO A 166 14.82 17.23 -12.41
CA PRO A 166 15.84 16.67 -11.53
C PRO A 166 16.32 17.63 -10.43
N GLU A 167 16.54 18.90 -10.76
CA GLU A 167 17.05 19.90 -9.83
C GLU A 167 16.03 20.20 -8.72
N ASN A 168 14.76 20.40 -9.09
CA ASN A 168 13.68 20.72 -8.17
C ASN A 168 13.35 19.53 -7.25
N VAL A 169 13.25 18.31 -7.79
CA VAL A 169 12.98 17.13 -6.95
C VAL A 169 14.17 16.82 -6.03
N ALA A 170 15.42 17.02 -6.48
CA ALA A 170 16.59 16.84 -5.62
C ALA A 170 16.65 17.87 -4.47
N ALA A 171 16.12 19.08 -4.68
CA ALA A 171 16.04 20.09 -3.63
C ALA A 171 15.05 19.70 -2.51
N VAL A 172 13.96 18.99 -2.85
CA VAL A 172 13.00 18.43 -1.88
C VAL A 172 13.55 17.16 -1.22
N PHE A 173 14.09 16.25 -2.03
CA PHE A 173 14.58 14.93 -1.61
C PHE A 173 16.08 14.95 -1.33
N THR A 174 16.45 15.66 -0.27
CA THR A 174 17.84 15.99 0.07
C THR A 174 18.74 14.79 0.41
N ARG A 175 18.16 13.62 0.69
CA ARG A 175 18.88 12.37 0.98
C ARG A 175 18.88 11.39 -0.20
N GLY A 176 18.63 11.87 -1.42
CA GLY A 176 18.58 11.06 -2.64
C GLY A 176 17.16 10.57 -2.94
N THR A 177 17.02 9.54 -3.78
CA THR A 177 15.69 9.01 -4.09
C THR A 177 15.09 8.30 -2.87
N VAL A 178 13.83 8.59 -2.57
CA VAL A 178 13.11 8.07 -1.39
C VAL A 178 13.19 6.54 -1.27
N ASP A 179 12.92 5.81 -2.35
CA ASP A 179 12.93 4.34 -2.35
C ASP A 179 14.31 3.71 -2.13
N LYS A 180 15.38 4.38 -2.61
CA LYS A 180 16.75 3.95 -2.30
C LYS A 180 17.03 4.08 -0.80
N PHE A 181 16.66 5.21 -0.22
CA PHE A 181 16.83 5.45 1.21
C PHE A 181 16.04 4.43 2.05
N ARG A 182 14.75 4.22 1.73
CA ARG A 182 13.91 3.22 2.40
C ARG A 182 14.52 1.82 2.34
N ALA A 183 15.09 1.44 1.19
CA ALA A 183 15.75 0.15 1.02
C ALA A 183 17.02 0.02 1.87
N GLU A 184 17.81 1.09 1.97
CA GLU A 184 19.01 1.15 2.82
C GLU A 184 18.66 1.05 4.31
N ILE A 185 17.56 1.67 4.75
CA ILE A 185 17.06 1.52 6.13
C ILE A 185 16.68 0.07 6.42
N ILE A 186 15.86 -0.58 5.58
CA ILE A 186 15.51 -1.99 5.77
C ILE A 186 16.75 -2.89 5.75
N GLU A 187 17.70 -2.61 4.87
CA GLU A 187 18.96 -3.34 4.84
C GLU A 187 19.72 -3.23 6.17
N GLN A 188 19.98 -2.01 6.62
CA GLN A 188 20.83 -1.73 7.79
C GLN A 188 20.17 -2.14 9.09
N GLU A 189 18.88 -1.81 9.25
CA GLU A 189 18.16 -2.03 10.50
C GLU A 189 17.62 -3.43 10.67
N VAL A 190 17.46 -4.19 9.58
CA VAL A 190 16.78 -5.50 9.62
C VAL A 190 17.64 -6.59 8.99
N LEU A 191 17.91 -6.50 7.68
CA LEU A 191 18.51 -7.62 6.94
C LEU A 191 19.94 -7.94 7.37
N GLN A 192 20.76 -6.92 7.65
CA GLN A 192 22.13 -7.09 8.15
C GLN A 192 22.18 -7.63 9.58
N LYS A 193 21.11 -7.43 10.36
CA LYS A 193 20.97 -7.96 11.72
C LYS A 193 20.36 -9.37 11.74
N GLY A 194 20.01 -9.93 10.57
CA GLY A 194 19.36 -11.24 10.47
C GLY A 194 17.92 -11.24 10.99
N GLU A 195 17.27 -10.08 11.01
CA GLU A 195 15.91 -9.89 11.50
C GLU A 195 14.88 -9.93 10.35
N LYS A 196 13.60 -9.82 10.72
CA LYS A 196 12.46 -9.79 9.79
C LYS A 196 11.63 -8.52 9.96
N VAL A 197 11.02 -8.08 8.87
CA VAL A 197 10.17 -6.88 8.84
C VAL A 197 8.94 -7.06 7.96
N LEU A 198 7.79 -6.66 8.49
CA LEU A 198 6.62 -6.31 7.67
C LEU A 198 6.75 -4.84 7.32
N ALA A 199 6.77 -4.45 6.05
CA ALA A 199 6.83 -3.05 5.66
C ALA A 199 5.47 -2.60 5.10
N LEU A 200 4.79 -1.69 5.79
CA LEU A 200 3.57 -1.04 5.32
C LEU A 200 3.96 0.17 4.46
N VAL A 201 3.71 0.07 3.16
CA VAL A 201 4.08 1.10 2.18
C VAL A 201 2.99 1.26 1.12
N GLY A 202 2.94 2.41 0.47
CA GLY A 202 2.11 2.66 -0.69
C GLY A 202 2.39 1.64 -1.78
N THR A 203 1.33 1.26 -2.50
CA THR A 203 1.34 0.14 -3.46
C THR A 203 2.52 0.14 -4.41
N THR A 204 2.89 1.29 -4.98
CA THR A 204 4.02 1.39 -5.92
C THR A 204 5.35 1.04 -5.28
N HIS A 205 5.57 1.43 -4.02
CA HIS A 205 6.79 1.13 -3.28
C HIS A 205 6.94 -0.38 -2.99
N ALA A 206 5.83 -1.12 -2.96
CA ALA A 206 5.84 -2.56 -2.73
C ALA A 206 6.12 -3.39 -4.01
N PHE A 207 6.21 -2.78 -5.21
CA PHE A 207 6.51 -3.52 -6.44
C PHE A 207 7.89 -4.17 -6.38
N THR A 208 7.96 -5.49 -6.63
CA THR A 208 9.22 -6.27 -6.66
C THR A 208 9.66 -6.57 -8.09
N LYS A 209 8.92 -7.44 -8.78
CA LYS A 209 9.20 -7.90 -10.15
C LYS A 209 8.56 -7.00 -11.20
N TYR A 210 7.42 -6.42 -10.87
CA TYR A 210 6.74 -5.45 -11.74
C TYR A 210 7.60 -4.19 -11.90
N GLY A 211 7.81 -3.77 -13.14
CA GLY A 211 8.41 -2.48 -13.46
C GLY A 211 7.34 -1.48 -13.93
N SER A 212 7.37 -0.27 -13.39
CA SER A 212 6.47 0.80 -13.80
C SER A 212 6.75 1.22 -15.24
N PRO A 213 5.80 1.09 -16.16
CA PRO A 213 6.03 1.40 -17.57
C PRO A 213 6.21 2.90 -17.78
N TYR A 214 7.15 3.28 -18.63
CA TYR A 214 7.32 4.64 -19.13
C TYR A 214 7.61 4.64 -20.63
N PHE A 215 7.21 5.75 -21.27
CA PHE A 215 7.34 5.90 -22.72
C PHE A 215 8.78 6.19 -23.14
N LYS A 216 9.26 5.50 -24.18
CA LYS A 216 10.52 5.78 -24.86
C LYS A 216 10.27 6.30 -26.26
N TYR A 217 10.75 7.52 -26.55
CA TYR A 217 10.57 8.17 -27.86
C TYR A 217 11.14 7.37 -29.04
N ASN A 218 12.31 6.74 -28.87
CA ASN A 218 13.03 6.01 -29.92
C ASN A 218 13.35 4.56 -29.54
N GLY A 219 12.71 4.02 -28.49
CA GLY A 219 12.91 2.64 -28.06
C GLY A 219 11.97 1.68 -28.79
N ASP A 220 12.37 0.41 -28.91
CA ASP A 220 11.50 -0.64 -29.47
C ASP A 220 10.20 -0.74 -28.67
N ASN A 221 9.07 -0.84 -29.38
CA ASN A 221 7.72 -0.82 -28.82
C ASN A 221 7.37 0.44 -28.00
N PHE A 222 8.21 1.48 -28.06
CA PHE A 222 8.05 2.77 -27.38
C PHE A 222 7.90 2.70 -25.85
N CYS A 223 8.40 1.64 -25.23
CA CYS A 223 8.20 1.35 -23.82
C CYS A 223 9.49 0.86 -23.14
N ASP A 224 9.65 1.19 -21.86
CA ASP A 224 10.57 0.53 -20.93
C ASP A 224 9.99 0.58 -19.50
N TYR A 225 10.69 0.02 -18.54
CA TYR A 225 10.18 -0.24 -17.20
C TYR A 225 11.13 0.24 -16.11
N ASP A 226 10.59 1.05 -15.20
CA ASP A 226 11.28 1.47 -14.00
C ASP A 226 11.06 0.45 -12.86
N HIS A 227 12.16 -0.14 -12.39
CA HIS A 227 12.17 -1.13 -11.31
C HIS A 227 12.79 -0.57 -10.02
N ASP A 228 12.96 0.75 -9.91
CA ASP A 228 13.70 1.39 -8.83
C ASP A 228 12.86 1.78 -7.60
N TRP A 229 11.62 1.29 -7.53
CA TRP A 229 10.83 1.27 -6.29
C TRP A 229 11.51 0.45 -5.18
N LEU A 230 11.12 0.69 -3.93
CA LEU A 230 11.68 0.05 -2.73
C LEU A 230 11.73 -1.48 -2.90
N GLY A 231 10.61 -2.09 -3.26
CA GLY A 231 10.52 -3.53 -3.44
C GLY A 231 11.45 -4.06 -4.54
N GLY A 232 11.56 -3.38 -5.66
CA GLY A 232 12.42 -3.78 -6.78
C GLY A 232 13.89 -3.70 -6.42
N ARG A 233 14.29 -2.68 -5.65
CA ARG A 233 15.65 -2.56 -5.10
C ARG A 233 15.99 -3.71 -4.14
N LEU A 234 15.10 -3.98 -3.18
CA LEU A 234 15.30 -5.06 -2.21
C LEU A 234 15.29 -6.42 -2.89
N PHE A 235 14.35 -6.68 -3.79
CA PHE A 235 14.21 -7.95 -4.50
C PHE A 235 15.45 -8.25 -5.36
N ARG A 236 15.99 -7.26 -6.08
CA ARG A 236 17.23 -7.44 -6.87
C ARG A 236 18.44 -7.76 -5.99
N LYS A 237 18.55 -7.13 -4.81
CA LYS A 237 19.69 -7.29 -3.91
C LYS A 237 19.60 -8.54 -3.03
N TYR A 238 18.38 -8.96 -2.68
CA TYR A 238 18.08 -10.09 -1.79
C TYR A 238 17.05 -11.04 -2.42
N PRO A 239 17.36 -11.64 -3.57
CA PRO A 239 16.42 -12.54 -4.24
C PRO A 239 16.05 -13.71 -3.32
N GLY A 240 14.76 -14.05 -3.27
CA GLY A 240 14.24 -15.13 -2.43
C GLY A 240 14.06 -14.78 -0.94
N ARG A 241 14.36 -13.54 -0.51
CA ARG A 241 14.12 -13.07 0.87
C ARG A 241 13.01 -12.00 0.96
N VAL A 242 12.46 -11.58 -0.17
CA VAL A 242 11.52 -10.46 -0.31
C VAL A 242 10.25 -10.96 -0.99
N PHE A 243 9.11 -10.72 -0.36
CA PHE A 243 7.78 -11.04 -0.86
C PHE A 243 6.90 -9.80 -0.81
N ASN A 244 6.02 -9.60 -1.80
CA ASN A 244 5.06 -8.50 -1.76
C ASN A 244 3.61 -8.97 -1.77
N ILE A 245 2.79 -8.27 -1.01
CA ILE A 245 1.35 -8.54 -0.85
C ILE A 245 0.60 -7.26 -1.15
N MET A 246 -0.38 -7.32 -2.03
CA MET A 246 -1.29 -6.21 -2.27
C MET A 246 -2.52 -6.31 -1.36
N LEU A 247 -2.85 -5.22 -0.68
CA LEU A 247 -4.15 -5.07 -0.03
C LEU A 247 -5.19 -4.67 -1.08
N HIS A 248 -6.39 -5.23 -0.97
CA HIS A 248 -7.49 -4.99 -1.90
C HIS A 248 -7.78 -3.48 -2.07
N GLN A 249 -7.79 -3.04 -3.32
CA GLN A 249 -7.95 -1.64 -3.71
C GLN A 249 -8.47 -1.56 -5.15
N ALA A 250 -9.05 -0.41 -5.51
CA ALA A 250 -9.40 -0.12 -6.90
C ALA A 250 -8.15 0.18 -7.75
N PHE A 251 -8.24 -0.12 -9.04
CA PHE A 251 -7.26 0.27 -10.04
C PHE A 251 -7.81 1.37 -10.94
N ASN A 252 -6.93 2.02 -11.69
CA ASN A 252 -7.32 2.91 -12.77
C ASN A 252 -7.29 2.17 -14.11
N LYS A 253 -8.20 2.52 -15.01
CA LYS A 253 -8.22 2.07 -16.40
C LYS A 253 -8.39 3.26 -17.31
N ARG A 254 -7.62 3.32 -18.39
CA ARG A 254 -7.80 4.34 -19.42
C ARG A 254 -9.04 4.01 -20.25
N GLU A 255 -9.95 4.97 -20.38
CA GLU A 255 -11.12 4.90 -21.25
C GLU A 255 -11.15 6.13 -22.15
N GLY A 256 -10.76 5.96 -23.41
CA GLY A 256 -10.52 7.08 -24.32
C GLY A 256 -9.45 8.04 -23.78
N ASP A 257 -9.84 9.29 -23.54
CA ASP A 257 -8.98 10.36 -23.01
C ASP A 257 -9.12 10.57 -21.50
N SER A 258 -9.93 9.76 -20.81
CA SER A 258 -10.10 9.81 -19.36
C SER A 258 -9.58 8.55 -18.67
N TYR A 259 -9.50 8.62 -17.34
CA TYR A 259 -9.26 7.47 -16.49
C TYR A 259 -10.51 7.23 -15.64
N ILE A 260 -10.92 5.97 -15.56
CA ILE A 260 -11.98 5.49 -14.68
C ILE A 260 -11.38 4.58 -13.61
N GLN A 261 -12.03 4.50 -12.45
CA GLN A 261 -11.71 3.47 -11.48
C GLN A 261 -12.40 2.16 -11.86
N ILE A 262 -11.71 1.05 -11.63
CA ILE A 262 -12.22 -0.30 -11.79
C ILE A 262 -11.83 -1.15 -10.58
N SER A 263 -12.63 -2.17 -10.28
CA SER A 263 -12.18 -3.25 -9.39
C SER A 263 -11.15 -4.13 -10.13
N PRO A 264 -10.13 -4.69 -9.44
CA PRO A 264 -9.17 -5.61 -10.05
C PRO A 264 -9.86 -6.73 -10.83
N LEU A 265 -9.25 -7.14 -11.94
CA LEU A 265 -9.79 -8.14 -12.87
C LEU A 265 -11.18 -7.76 -13.43
N GLU A 266 -11.44 -6.46 -13.61
CA GLU A 266 -12.75 -5.91 -13.99
C GLU A 266 -13.90 -6.41 -13.11
N GLY A 267 -13.65 -6.50 -11.80
CA GLY A 267 -14.62 -6.94 -10.80
C GLY A 267 -14.82 -8.45 -10.73
N LEU A 268 -14.06 -9.26 -11.47
CA LEU A 268 -14.07 -10.72 -11.28
C LEU A 268 -13.65 -11.09 -9.85
N LEU A 269 -12.64 -10.42 -9.30
CA LEU A 269 -12.19 -10.68 -7.94
C LEU A 269 -13.32 -10.47 -6.91
N GLU A 270 -13.99 -9.32 -6.96
CA GLU A 270 -15.13 -8.99 -6.08
C GLU A 270 -16.27 -9.99 -6.22
N LYS A 271 -16.55 -10.46 -7.45
CA LYS A 271 -17.56 -11.52 -7.68
C LYS A 271 -17.19 -12.82 -6.99
N ILE A 272 -15.93 -13.26 -7.08
CA ILE A 272 -15.45 -14.48 -6.41
C ILE A 272 -15.49 -14.30 -4.89
N MET A 273 -15.10 -13.13 -4.37
CA MET A 273 -15.18 -12.84 -2.94
C MET A 273 -16.62 -12.82 -2.43
N ALA A 274 -17.56 -12.26 -3.20
CA ALA A 274 -18.98 -12.30 -2.88
C ALA A 274 -19.51 -13.74 -2.80
N LEU A 275 -19.10 -14.62 -3.72
CA LEU A 275 -19.42 -16.05 -3.66
C LEU A 275 -18.79 -16.76 -2.45
N ASN A 276 -17.62 -16.31 -2.00
CA ASN A 276 -16.98 -16.73 -0.75
C ASN A 276 -17.62 -16.10 0.51
N GLY A 277 -18.74 -15.38 0.36
CA GLY A 277 -19.42 -14.69 1.46
C GLY A 277 -18.66 -13.49 2.02
N ASN A 278 -17.79 -12.87 1.20
CA ASN A 278 -16.93 -11.73 1.56
C ASN A 278 -16.07 -11.98 2.80
N LYS A 279 -15.67 -13.23 3.04
CA LYS A 279 -14.76 -13.56 4.13
C LYS A 279 -13.36 -12.97 3.84
N PRO A 280 -12.71 -12.33 4.82
CA PRO A 280 -11.33 -11.89 4.67
C PRO A 280 -10.41 -13.07 4.39
N VAL A 281 -9.56 -12.95 3.37
CA VAL A 281 -8.64 -14.01 2.95
C VAL A 281 -7.32 -13.43 2.43
N GLY A 282 -6.23 -14.17 2.62
CA GLY A 282 -4.95 -13.97 1.97
C GLY A 282 -4.58 -15.18 1.12
N PHE A 283 -4.05 -14.97 -0.09
CA PHE A 283 -3.69 -16.05 -1.02
C PHE A 283 -2.59 -15.63 -2.00
N ASP A 284 -1.87 -16.62 -2.52
CA ASP A 284 -0.82 -16.40 -3.52
C ASP A 284 -1.40 -16.08 -4.91
N LEU A 285 -0.77 -15.13 -5.59
CA LEU A 285 -1.02 -14.84 -7.00
C LEU A 285 -0.02 -15.57 -7.90
N LEU A 286 1.24 -15.68 -7.46
CA LEU A 286 2.26 -16.37 -8.21
C LEU A 286 1.84 -17.83 -8.45
N ASP A 287 1.85 -18.25 -9.72
CA ASP A 287 1.46 -19.59 -10.16
C ASP A 287 0.04 -20.06 -9.76
N SER A 288 -0.86 -19.14 -9.37
CA SER A 288 -2.22 -19.48 -8.95
C SER A 288 -3.27 -19.25 -10.05
N PRO A 289 -4.43 -19.94 -9.99
CA PRO A 289 -5.56 -19.66 -10.89
C PRO A 289 -6.00 -18.20 -10.88
N MET A 290 -5.95 -17.53 -9.72
CA MET A 290 -6.31 -16.12 -9.58
C MET A 290 -5.25 -15.20 -10.21
N GLY A 291 -3.96 -15.44 -9.98
CA GLY A 291 -2.91 -14.59 -10.54
C GLY A 291 -2.72 -14.73 -12.05
N ARG A 292 -3.24 -15.80 -12.67
CA ARG A 292 -3.28 -15.97 -14.13
C ARG A 292 -4.42 -15.21 -14.81
N GLN A 293 -5.32 -14.59 -14.05
CA GLN A 293 -6.40 -13.81 -14.64
C GLN A 293 -5.87 -12.50 -15.27
N PRO A 294 -6.33 -12.15 -16.48
CA PRO A 294 -5.91 -10.92 -17.13
C PRO A 294 -6.49 -9.70 -16.41
N ASP A 295 -5.70 -8.62 -16.36
CA ASP A 295 -6.13 -7.35 -15.78
C ASP A 295 -5.92 -6.21 -16.81
N PRO A 296 -6.95 -5.42 -17.16
CA PRO A 296 -6.84 -4.38 -18.18
C PRO A 296 -6.61 -2.97 -17.59
N SER A 297 -6.19 -2.87 -16.33
CA SER A 297 -5.86 -1.59 -15.70
C SER A 297 -4.67 -0.90 -16.38
N ILE A 298 -4.36 0.31 -15.94
CA ILE A 298 -3.16 1.04 -16.35
C ILE A 298 -1.86 0.27 -16.13
N TYR A 299 -1.85 -0.73 -15.23
CA TYR A 299 -0.68 -1.58 -15.01
C TYR A 299 -0.38 -2.51 -16.19
N SER A 300 -1.36 -2.75 -17.07
CA SER A 300 -1.16 -3.49 -18.31
C SER A 300 -0.40 -2.70 -19.38
N MET A 301 -0.19 -1.39 -19.19
CA MET A 301 0.50 -0.55 -20.16
C MET A 301 1.90 -1.11 -20.46
N CYS A 302 2.23 -1.23 -21.75
CA CYS A 302 3.47 -1.83 -22.26
C CYS A 302 3.63 -3.35 -22.06
N TYR A 303 2.87 -3.98 -21.17
CA TYR A 303 2.91 -5.43 -20.97
C TYR A 303 2.01 -6.16 -21.97
N LYS A 304 2.54 -7.22 -22.58
CA LYS A 304 1.73 -8.14 -23.38
C LYS A 304 1.09 -9.19 -22.46
N ASP A 305 -0.20 -9.43 -22.64
CA ASP A 305 -0.97 -10.45 -21.90
C ASP A 305 -0.88 -10.29 -20.37
N PHE A 306 -0.97 -9.04 -19.88
CA PHE A 306 -0.80 -8.70 -18.47
C PHE A 306 -1.77 -9.45 -17.55
N THR A 307 -1.24 -10.08 -16.50
CA THR A 307 -2.01 -10.75 -15.45
C THR A 307 -1.76 -10.16 -14.08
N LEU A 308 -2.71 -10.35 -13.16
CA LEU A 308 -2.59 -9.82 -11.79
C LEU A 308 -1.35 -10.35 -11.05
N GLY A 309 -0.94 -11.60 -11.31
CA GLY A 309 0.26 -12.21 -10.74
C GLY A 309 1.58 -11.65 -11.25
N GLN A 310 1.57 -10.79 -12.29
CA GLN A 310 2.75 -10.01 -12.68
C GLN A 310 2.96 -8.77 -11.80
N LEU A 311 1.91 -8.31 -11.11
CA LEU A 311 1.95 -7.10 -10.28
C LEU A 311 2.47 -7.40 -8.86
N PHE A 312 1.93 -8.46 -8.24
CA PHE A 312 2.27 -8.87 -6.86
C PHE A 312 2.36 -10.39 -6.73
N ASP A 313 3.13 -10.85 -5.74
CA ASP A 313 3.27 -12.25 -5.38
C ASP A 313 2.06 -12.76 -4.58
N GLY A 314 1.48 -11.91 -3.73
CA GLY A 314 0.34 -12.21 -2.87
C GLY A 314 -0.77 -11.16 -2.87
N TYR A 315 -1.95 -11.58 -2.41
CA TYR A 315 -3.14 -10.74 -2.34
C TYR A 315 -3.84 -10.90 -0.99
N ILE A 316 -4.30 -9.80 -0.39
CA ILE A 316 -5.19 -9.83 0.77
C ILE A 316 -6.48 -9.08 0.46
N PHE A 317 -7.58 -9.79 0.60
CA PHE A 317 -8.93 -9.22 0.62
C PHE A 317 -9.39 -9.10 2.06
N LEU A 318 -9.66 -7.87 2.52
CA LEU A 318 -10.23 -7.61 3.85
C LEU A 318 -11.74 -7.44 3.78
N LYS A 319 -12.21 -6.62 2.83
CA LYS A 319 -13.61 -6.29 2.60
C LYS A 319 -13.81 -5.88 1.13
N PRO A 320 -15.06 -5.91 0.62
CA PRO A 320 -15.40 -5.30 -0.66
C PRO A 320 -15.03 -3.82 -0.70
N LEU A 321 -14.70 -3.29 -1.88
CA LEU A 321 -14.38 -1.87 -2.08
C LEU A 321 -15.45 -0.95 -1.51
N SER A 322 -16.72 -1.26 -1.76
CA SER A 322 -17.89 -0.52 -1.24
C SER A 322 -18.01 -0.50 0.30
N GLN A 323 -17.22 -1.30 1.01
CA GLN A 323 -17.17 -1.35 2.47
C GLN A 323 -15.83 -0.86 3.04
N LEU A 324 -14.93 -0.37 2.20
CA LEU A 324 -13.71 0.31 2.62
C LEU A 324 -14.04 1.78 2.95
N GLU A 325 -13.46 2.25 4.04
CA GLU A 325 -13.69 3.60 4.56
C GLU A 325 -12.38 4.38 4.56
N GLY A 326 -12.48 5.69 4.36
CA GLY A 326 -11.36 6.61 4.56
C GLY A 326 -10.97 6.65 6.04
N CYS A 327 -9.69 6.89 6.30
CA CYS A 327 -9.17 7.15 7.64
C CYS A 327 -9.85 8.35 8.32
N THR A 328 -9.76 8.38 9.65
CA THR A 328 -10.35 9.41 10.49
C THR A 328 -9.38 10.58 10.66
N PRO A 329 -9.70 11.80 10.19
CA PRO A 329 -8.88 12.98 10.43
C PRO A 329 -8.75 13.31 11.92
N ILE A 330 -7.56 13.70 12.35
CA ILE A 330 -7.29 14.15 13.72
C ILE A 330 -7.64 15.62 13.83
N LYS A 331 -8.66 15.94 14.64
CA LYS A 331 -9.07 17.32 14.90
C LYS A 331 -7.93 18.10 15.55
N GLY A 332 -7.61 19.26 14.98
CA GLY A 332 -6.58 20.16 15.52
C GLY A 332 -5.14 19.70 15.24
N PHE A 333 -4.94 18.68 14.38
CA PHE A 333 -3.61 18.25 13.95
C PHE A 333 -2.79 19.42 13.37
N VAL A 334 -3.45 20.24 12.54
CA VAL A 334 -2.99 21.59 12.20
C VAL A 334 -3.87 22.61 12.93
N ASN A 335 -3.25 23.62 13.53
CA ASN A 335 -3.87 24.63 14.37
C ASN A 335 -3.11 25.96 14.28
N GLU A 336 -3.54 26.96 15.05
CA GLU A 336 -2.92 28.30 15.06
C GLU A 336 -1.43 28.28 15.44
N GLN A 337 -0.99 27.28 16.20
CA GLN A 337 0.40 27.20 16.68
C GLN A 337 1.36 26.63 15.63
N ASN A 338 0.88 25.81 14.69
CA ASN A 338 1.75 25.12 13.72
C ASN A 338 1.41 25.39 12.23
N ILE A 339 0.40 26.21 11.93
CA ILE A 339 -0.04 26.50 10.56
C ILE A 339 1.05 27.13 9.69
N GLU A 340 1.89 28.02 10.24
CA GLU A 340 2.96 28.65 9.46
C GLU A 340 3.92 27.60 8.87
N GLU A 341 4.32 26.64 9.69
CA GLU A 341 5.16 25.53 9.25
C GLU A 341 4.42 24.61 8.28
N ALA A 342 3.15 24.32 8.55
CA ALA A 342 2.34 23.45 7.70
C ALA A 342 2.18 24.04 6.27
N LEU A 343 1.96 25.34 6.13
CA LEU A 343 1.90 26.03 4.83
C LEU A 343 3.26 26.01 4.13
N ARG A 344 4.35 26.20 4.88
CA ARG A 344 5.72 26.19 4.34
C ARG A 344 6.13 24.80 3.82
N GLN A 345 5.64 23.74 4.46
CA GLN A 345 5.95 22.34 4.13
C GLN A 345 4.81 21.59 3.42
N PHE A 346 3.83 22.30 2.86
CA PHE A 346 2.70 21.65 2.21
C PHE A 346 3.19 20.70 1.08
N PRO A 347 2.91 19.40 1.17
CA PRO A 347 3.48 18.40 0.29
C PRO A 347 2.87 18.45 -1.12
N ASP A 348 3.68 18.06 -2.10
CA ASP A 348 3.26 17.90 -3.51
C ASP A 348 2.41 19.08 -4.02
N PRO A 349 2.88 20.35 -3.88
CA PRO A 349 2.08 21.53 -4.19
C PRO A 349 1.74 21.65 -5.69
N ASP A 350 2.40 20.86 -6.55
CA ASP A 350 2.09 20.73 -7.98
C ASP A 350 0.88 19.83 -8.27
N TRP A 351 0.43 19.02 -7.31
CA TRP A 351 -0.69 18.07 -7.47
C TRP A 351 -2.00 18.57 -6.88
N HIS A 352 -1.96 19.64 -6.09
CA HIS A 352 -3.08 20.07 -5.28
C HIS A 352 -3.46 21.53 -5.56
N ALA A 353 -4.72 21.87 -5.26
CA ALA A 353 -5.12 23.26 -5.22
C ALA A 353 -4.32 24.00 -4.12
N PRO A 354 -3.97 25.29 -4.32
CA PRO A 354 -3.20 26.03 -3.32
C PRO A 354 -3.92 26.10 -1.97
N VAL A 355 -3.22 25.70 -0.90
CA VAL A 355 -3.65 25.87 0.50
C VAL A 355 -3.06 27.17 1.03
N LYS A 356 -3.88 28.12 1.48
CA LYS A 356 -3.43 29.49 1.82
C LYS A 356 -3.53 29.86 3.28
N ASN A 357 -4.29 29.11 4.06
CA ASN A 357 -4.59 29.40 5.46
C ASN A 357 -4.99 28.12 6.20
N LEU A 358 -5.26 28.26 7.51
CA LEU A 358 -5.65 27.15 8.37
C LEU A 358 -6.93 26.44 7.90
N GLU A 359 -7.94 27.18 7.46
CA GLU A 359 -9.20 26.60 6.99
C GLU A 359 -9.00 25.72 5.76
N ASP A 360 -8.21 26.20 4.78
CA ASP A 360 -7.86 25.42 3.60
C ASP A 360 -7.09 24.14 3.97
N MET A 361 -6.17 24.23 4.95
CA MET A 361 -5.37 23.08 5.38
C MET A 361 -6.22 22.03 6.09
N VAL A 362 -7.07 22.46 7.03
CA VAL A 362 -7.99 21.57 7.73
C VAL A 362 -8.95 20.91 6.74
N ARG A 363 -9.50 21.67 5.78
CA ARG A 363 -10.36 21.12 4.74
C ARG A 363 -9.64 20.09 3.88
N PHE A 364 -8.39 20.35 3.50
CA PHE A 364 -7.57 19.39 2.74
C PHE A 364 -7.45 18.06 3.49
N ILE A 365 -7.05 18.10 4.76
CA ILE A 365 -6.88 16.91 5.61
C ILE A 365 -8.23 16.18 5.80
N ASP A 366 -9.31 16.92 6.04
CA ASP A 366 -10.64 16.34 6.27
C ASP A 366 -11.23 15.64 5.04
N GLU A 367 -10.97 16.19 3.84
CA GLU A 367 -11.53 15.68 2.58
C GLU A 367 -10.68 14.57 1.96
N ASN A 368 -9.36 14.54 2.22
CA ASN A 368 -8.44 13.65 1.54
C ASN A 368 -8.84 12.15 1.65
N PRO A 369 -9.15 11.58 2.83
CA PRO A 369 -9.58 10.18 2.91
C PRO A 369 -10.85 9.87 2.11
N ARG A 370 -11.79 10.82 2.04
CA ARG A 370 -13.03 10.66 1.25
C ARG A 370 -12.75 10.71 -0.24
N SER A 371 -11.74 11.49 -0.65
CA SER A 371 -11.31 11.57 -2.04
C SER A 371 -10.71 10.25 -2.52
N MET A 372 -9.96 9.55 -1.66
CA MET A 372 -9.29 8.28 -2.00
C MET A 372 -10.28 7.15 -2.33
N ILE A 373 -11.42 7.10 -1.64
CA ILE A 373 -12.46 6.09 -1.84
C ILE A 373 -13.59 6.57 -2.76
N ARG A 374 -13.43 7.74 -3.39
CA ARG A 374 -14.45 8.27 -4.30
C ARG A 374 -14.58 7.34 -5.50
N GLY A 375 -15.74 6.71 -5.64
CA GLY A 375 -16.03 5.74 -6.70
C GLY A 375 -16.09 4.30 -6.22
N TYR A 376 -15.58 3.99 -5.02
CA TYR A 376 -15.58 2.62 -4.50
C TYR A 376 -17.00 2.06 -4.30
N ASN A 377 -17.95 2.91 -3.93
CA ASN A 377 -19.36 2.53 -3.78
C ASN A 377 -20.06 2.15 -5.09
N SER A 378 -19.46 2.50 -6.24
CA SER A 378 -19.99 2.16 -7.57
C SER A 378 -19.29 0.96 -8.22
N LEU A 379 -18.31 0.36 -7.53
CA LEU A 379 -17.48 -0.73 -8.04
C LEU A 379 -17.91 -2.10 -7.51
#